data_AF-A0A845WT11-F1
#
_entry.id   AF-A0A845WT11-F1
#
_cell.length_a   1.000
_cell.length_b   1.000
_cell.length_c   1.000
_cell.angle_alpha   90.00
_cell.angle_beta   90.00
_cell.angle_gamma   90.00
#
_symmetry.space_group_name_H-M   'P 1'
#
loop_
_entity.id
_entity.type
_entity.pdbx_description
1 polymer ?
#
loop_
_entity_poly.entity_id
_entity_poly.type
_entity_poly.pdbx_seq_one_letter_code
_entity_poly.pdbx_strand_id
1 'polypeptide(L)'
;MSLTPEHRIKAFIDLIKDQPSVFLPENRIDLEQQIDKFPEDVESLSEAISAWCLEHPDILIALSDKPDSMFGSTPRKQMGPGESNPKPKPEDYKTNIKNQMRESFPETTPEATKEQKPPDSSK
;
A
#
# COMPACT_ATOMS: atom_id res chain seq x y z
N MET A 1 -17.02 -6.85 12.13
CA MET A 1 -16.08 -6.06 12.95
C MET A 1 -15.59 -4.94 12.07
N SER A 2 -15.79 -3.69 12.46
CA SER A 2 -15.24 -2.53 11.74
C SER A 2 -13.72 -2.55 11.88
N LEU A 3 -12.97 -2.38 10.80
CA LEU A 3 -11.53 -2.25 10.86
C LEU A 3 -11.17 -0.99 11.66
N THR A 4 -10.19 -1.11 12.57
CA THR A 4 -9.63 0.03 13.28
C THR A 4 -8.89 0.94 12.29
N PRO A 5 -8.82 2.26 12.55
CA PRO A 5 -8.13 3.20 11.67
C PRO A 5 -6.67 2.80 11.38
N GLU A 6 -5.98 2.17 12.34
CA GLU A 6 -4.65 1.58 12.12
C GLU A 6 -4.64 0.48 11.05
N HIS A 7 -5.58 -0.46 11.10
CA HIS A 7 -5.67 -1.55 10.11
C HIS A 7 -6.01 -1.00 8.72
N ARG A 8 -6.85 0.03 8.67
CA ARG A 8 -7.22 0.71 7.43
C ARG A 8 -6.00 1.31 6.73
N ILE A 9 -5.16 2.02 7.49
CA ILE A 9 -3.90 2.57 6.99
C ILE A 9 -2.96 1.45 6.55
N LYS A 10 -2.82 0.39 7.36
CA LYS A 10 -1.98 -0.76 7.03
C LYS A 10 -2.43 -1.45 5.73
N ALA A 11 -3.73 -1.65 5.53
CA ALA A 11 -4.27 -2.24 4.31
C ALA A 11 -3.93 -1.41 3.07
N PHE A 12 -3.95 -0.08 3.20
CA PHE A 12 -3.53 0.84 2.14
C PHE A 12 -2.02 0.75 1.84
N ILE A 13 -1.19 0.72 2.88
CA ILE A 13 0.26 0.49 2.76
C ILE A 13 0.55 -0.84 2.07
N ASP A 14 -0.12 -1.91 2.50
CA ASP A 14 -0.01 -3.24 1.87
C ASP A 14 -0.51 -3.19 0.41
N LEU A 15 -1.50 -2.37 0.04
CA LEU A 15 -1.94 -2.24 -1.35
C LEU A 15 -0.86 -1.60 -2.23
N ILE A 16 -0.19 -0.54 -1.75
CA ILE A 16 0.92 0.09 -2.45
C ILE A 16 2.03 -0.93 -2.70
N LYS A 17 2.35 -1.75 -1.69
CA LYS A 17 3.39 -2.78 -1.75
C LYS A 17 3.05 -3.96 -2.65
N ASP A 18 1.87 -4.56 -2.48
CA ASP A 18 1.50 -5.79 -3.21
C ASP A 18 1.04 -5.50 -4.65
N GLN A 19 0.40 -4.35 -4.88
CA GLN A 19 -0.22 -4.03 -6.17
C GLN A 19 0.06 -2.58 -6.61
N PRO A 20 1.33 -2.14 -6.72
CA PRO A 20 1.65 -0.77 -7.18
C PRO A 20 1.15 -0.47 -8.61
N SER A 21 0.83 -1.50 -9.38
CA SER A 21 0.27 -1.40 -10.74
C SER A 21 -1.13 -0.79 -10.78
N VAL A 22 -1.90 -0.85 -9.69
CA VAL A 22 -3.25 -0.22 -9.63
C VAL A 22 -3.16 1.30 -9.49
N PHE A 23 -2.01 1.80 -9.04
CA PHE A 23 -1.73 3.23 -8.96
C PHE A 23 -1.17 3.70 -10.30
N LEU A 24 -2.01 4.33 -11.11
CA LEU A 24 -1.59 5.00 -12.34
C LEU A 24 -0.65 6.18 -12.02
N PRO A 25 0.16 6.65 -12.99
CA PRO A 25 1.12 7.73 -12.77
C PRO A 25 0.50 8.99 -12.19
N GLU A 26 -0.71 9.35 -12.64
CA GLU A 26 -1.47 10.48 -12.12
C GLU A 26 -1.87 10.29 -10.66
N ASN A 27 -2.34 9.10 -10.27
CA ASN A 27 -2.69 8.78 -8.88
C ASN A 27 -1.45 8.82 -7.98
N ARG A 28 -0.27 8.43 -8.48
CA ARG A 28 0.98 8.47 -7.70
C ARG A 28 1.38 9.92 -7.38
N ILE A 29 1.33 10.79 -8.39
CA ILE A 29 1.64 12.21 -8.24
C ILE A 29 0.62 12.89 -7.32
N ASP A 30 -0.67 12.58 -7.48
CA ASP A 30 -1.72 13.12 -6.62
C ASP A 30 -1.55 12.65 -5.17
N LEU A 31 -1.34 11.35 -4.95
CA LEU A 31 -1.11 10.79 -3.63
C LEU A 31 0.11 11.43 -2.95
N GLU A 32 1.18 11.70 -3.69
CA GLU A 32 2.40 12.33 -3.16
C GLU A 32 2.13 13.78 -2.71
N GLN A 33 1.25 14.50 -3.41
CA GLN A 33 0.85 15.86 -3.01
C GLN A 33 -0.17 15.87 -1.87
N GLN A 34 -1.06 14.87 -1.82
CA GLN A 34 -2.09 14.75 -0.80
C GLN A 34 -1.53 14.25 0.52
N ILE A 35 -0.60 13.28 0.50
CA ILE A 35 -0.02 12.70 1.72
C ILE A 35 0.66 13.77 2.58
N ASP A 36 1.26 14.81 1.99
CA ASP A 36 1.83 15.94 2.72
C ASP A 36 0.77 16.76 3.47
N LYS A 37 -0.43 16.88 2.92
CA LYS A 37 -1.57 17.60 3.52
C LYS A 37 -2.34 16.74 4.52
N PHE A 38 -2.14 15.42 4.52
CA PHE A 38 -2.85 14.54 5.45
C PHE A 38 -2.43 14.80 6.90
N PRO A 39 -3.39 14.72 7.84
CA PRO A 39 -3.15 14.90 9.26
C PRO A 39 -2.27 13.78 9.83
N GLU A 40 -1.64 14.05 10.97
CA GLU A 40 -0.74 13.13 11.66
C GLU A 40 -1.48 12.16 12.60
N ASP A 41 -2.71 12.51 12.98
CA ASP A 41 -3.60 11.68 13.78
C ASP A 41 -4.10 10.46 13.02
N VAL A 42 -4.07 9.28 13.64
CA VAL A 42 -4.42 7.99 13.00
C VAL A 42 -5.85 7.97 12.49
N GLU A 43 -6.81 8.47 13.27
CA GLU A 43 -8.22 8.51 12.87
C GLU A 43 -8.41 9.40 11.64
N SER A 44 -7.96 10.64 11.73
CA SER A 44 -8.05 11.62 10.66
C SER A 44 -7.26 11.21 9.41
N LEU A 45 -6.11 10.54 9.57
CA LEU A 45 -5.30 10.00 8.47
C LEU A 45 -6.04 8.87 7.77
N SER A 46 -6.61 7.94 8.54
CA SER A 46 -7.44 6.86 8.00
C SER A 46 -8.65 7.41 7.24
N GLU A 47 -9.32 8.44 7.76
CA GLU A 47 -10.43 9.09 7.08
C GLU A 47 -9.97 9.81 5.80
N ALA A 48 -8.86 10.54 5.84
CA ALA A 48 -8.30 11.21 4.66
C ALA A 48 -7.92 10.23 3.55
N ILE A 49 -7.27 9.11 3.89
CA ILE A 49 -6.95 8.03 2.93
C ILE A 49 -8.24 7.41 2.39
N SER A 50 -9.24 7.19 3.24
CA SER A 50 -10.54 6.64 2.81
C SER A 50 -11.22 7.57 1.81
N ALA A 51 -11.24 8.87 2.10
CA ALA A 51 -11.80 9.90 1.23
C ALA A 51 -11.07 9.94 -0.11
N TRP A 52 -9.75 9.92 -0.10
CA TRP A 52 -8.95 9.88 -1.32
C TRP A 52 -9.21 8.62 -2.15
N CYS A 53 -9.29 7.44 -1.52
CA CYS A 53 -9.63 6.21 -2.22
C CYS A 53 -11.01 6.28 -2.90
N LEU A 54 -11.99 6.99 -2.33
CA LEU A 54 -13.30 7.18 -2.94
C LEU A 54 -13.24 7.97 -4.25
N GLU A 55 -12.24 8.84 -4.42
CA GLU A 55 -12.01 9.60 -5.66
C GLU A 55 -11.30 8.76 -6.74
N HIS A 56 -10.70 7.63 -6.35
CA HIS A 56 -9.96 6.73 -7.24
C HIS A 56 -10.59 5.32 -7.26
N PRO A 57 -11.62 5.09 -8.11
CA PRO A 57 -12.40 3.85 -8.09
C PRO A 57 -11.55 2.59 -8.34
N ASP A 58 -10.53 2.64 -9.20
CA ASP A 58 -9.64 1.50 -9.46
C ASP A 58 -8.88 1.05 -8.20
N ILE A 59 -8.39 2.03 -7.42
CA ILE A 59 -7.71 1.79 -6.15
C ILE A 59 -8.70 1.25 -5.13
N LEU A 60 -9.91 1.83 -5.06
CA LEU A 60 -10.96 1.38 -4.16
C LEU A 60 -11.38 -0.06 -4.44
N ILE A 61 -11.50 -0.45 -5.71
CA ILE A 61 -11.82 -1.82 -6.12
C ILE A 61 -10.68 -2.76 -5.69
N ALA A 62 -9.44 -2.42 -5.99
CA ALA A 62 -8.28 -3.23 -5.60
C ALA A 62 -8.13 -3.36 -4.08
N LEU A 63 -8.45 -2.29 -3.35
CA LEU A 63 -8.47 -2.29 -1.89
C LEU A 63 -9.63 -3.15 -1.37
N SER A 64 -10.80 -3.15 -2.02
CA SER A 64 -12.00 -3.93 -1.66
C SER A 64 -11.84 -5.43 -1.89
N ASP A 65 -11.03 -5.83 -2.87
CA ASP A 65 -10.72 -7.23 -3.17
C ASP A 65 -9.81 -7.87 -2.10
N LYS A 66 -9.12 -7.06 -1.27
CA LYS A 66 -8.29 -7.57 -0.18
C LYS A 66 -9.14 -8.10 1.00
N PRO A 67 -8.78 -9.26 1.59
CA PRO A 67 -9.50 -9.83 2.74
C PRO A 67 -9.42 -8.96 4.01
N ASP A 68 -8.49 -8.00 4.08
CA ASP A 68 -8.30 -7.03 5.17
C ASP A 68 -8.75 -5.59 4.77
N SER A 69 -9.62 -5.48 3.76
CA SER A 69 -10.01 -4.19 3.14
C SER A 69 -10.76 -3.21 4.04
N MET A 70 -10.38 -1.91 4.00
CA MET A 70 -11.11 -0.77 4.59
C MET A 70 -12.63 -0.79 4.36
N PHE A 71 -13.08 -1.24 3.18
CA PHE A 71 -14.46 -1.10 2.70
C PHE A 71 -15.25 -2.42 2.67
N GLY A 72 -14.57 -3.53 2.99
CA GLY A 72 -15.18 -4.81 3.35
C GLY A 72 -15.52 -5.73 2.17
N SER A 73 -15.10 -6.99 2.30
CA SER A 73 -15.85 -8.19 1.88
C SER A 73 -15.27 -9.47 2.50
N THR A 74 -15.64 -9.76 3.77
CA THR A 74 -15.72 -11.10 4.42
C THR A 74 -14.46 -12.03 4.45
N PRO A 75 -14.37 -13.00 5.39
CA PRO A 75 -13.10 -13.50 5.90
C PRO A 75 -12.53 -14.65 5.06
N ARG A 76 -11.40 -14.44 4.39
CA ARG A 76 -10.56 -15.56 3.94
C ARG A 76 -9.56 -15.91 5.04
N LYS A 77 -9.88 -16.95 5.80
CA LYS A 77 -8.95 -17.66 6.70
C LYS A 77 -7.62 -17.95 5.98
N GLN A 78 -6.53 -17.30 6.38
CA GLN A 78 -5.30 -17.97 6.82
C GLN A 78 -4.35 -16.93 7.43
N MET A 79 -4.43 -16.76 8.76
CA MET A 79 -3.41 -16.02 9.52
C MET A 79 -2.25 -16.99 9.77
N GLY A 80 -1.13 -16.79 9.07
CA GLY A 80 0.14 -17.38 9.45
C GLY A 80 0.64 -16.77 10.77
N PRO A 81 1.51 -17.46 11.52
CA PRO A 81 1.89 -17.06 12.87
C PRO A 81 2.71 -15.76 12.86
N GLY A 82 2.09 -14.72 13.43
CA GLY A 82 2.69 -13.56 14.09
C GLY A 82 4.12 -13.18 13.73
N GLU A 83 4.28 -12.34 12.70
CA GLU A 83 5.35 -11.35 12.74
C GLU A 83 4.95 -10.28 13.74
N SER A 84 5.51 -10.38 14.95
CA SER A 84 5.56 -9.29 15.93
C SER A 84 6.47 -8.19 15.41
N ASN A 85 6.10 -7.53 14.31
CA ASN A 85 6.65 -6.23 14.01
C ASN A 85 6.05 -5.26 15.04
N PRO A 86 6.87 -4.47 15.75
CA PRO A 86 6.34 -3.48 16.68
C PRO A 86 5.34 -2.63 15.92
N LYS A 87 4.13 -2.49 16.47
CA LYS A 87 3.11 -1.60 15.90
C LYS A 87 3.79 -0.24 15.68
N PRO A 88 3.90 0.25 14.43
CA PRO A 88 4.49 1.55 14.19
C PRO A 88 3.71 2.58 14.99
N LYS A 89 4.40 3.59 15.53
CA LYS A 89 3.70 4.63 16.27
C LYS A 89 2.76 5.37 15.30
N PRO A 90 1.68 5.97 15.80
CA PRO A 90 0.79 6.80 15.00
C PRO A 90 1.53 7.78 14.06
N GLU A 91 2.58 8.40 14.57
CA GLU A 91 3.43 9.38 13.87
C GLU A 91 4.21 8.77 12.68
N ASP A 92 4.46 7.45 12.70
CA ASP A 92 5.25 6.75 11.68
C ASP A 92 4.42 6.36 10.45
N TYR A 93 3.09 6.39 10.51
CA TYR A 93 2.25 5.89 9.41
C TYR A 93 2.40 6.70 8.12
N LYS A 94 2.41 8.04 8.22
CA LYS A 94 2.60 8.94 7.07
C LYS A 94 3.96 8.73 6.43
N THR A 95 5.00 8.57 7.26
CA THR A 95 6.36 8.25 6.81
C THR A 95 6.42 6.89 6.14
N ASN A 96 5.72 5.88 6.68
CA ASN A 96 5.68 4.53 6.11
C ASN A 96 4.97 4.51 4.74
N ILE A 97 3.86 5.25 4.59
CA ILE A 97 3.19 5.41 3.28
C ILE A 97 4.16 6.01 2.27
N LYS A 98 4.82 7.13 2.61
CA LYS A 98 5.81 7.76 1.72
C LYS A 98 6.95 6.82 1.35
N ASN A 99 7.49 6.08 2.31
CA ASN A 99 8.55 5.11 2.05
C ASN A 99 8.06 4.00 1.12
N GLN A 100 6.88 3.43 1.37
CA GLN A 100 6.33 2.39 0.49
C GLN A 100 6.02 2.90 -0.92
N MET A 101 5.56 4.14 -1.07
CA MET A 101 5.40 4.75 -2.39
C MET A 101 6.74 4.81 -3.14
N ARG A 102 7.81 5.24 -2.46
CA ARG A 102 9.16 5.29 -3.06
C ARG A 102 9.71 3.92 -3.43
N GLU A 103 9.42 2.90 -2.62
CA GLU A 103 9.89 1.52 -2.88
C GLU A 103 9.06 0.81 -3.96
N SER A 104 7.76 1.06 -3.99
CA SER A 104 6.82 0.28 -4.81
C SER A 104 6.48 0.95 -6.14
N PHE A 105 6.67 2.26 -6.27
CA PHE A 105 6.59 2.96 -7.54
C PHE A 105 8.00 3.05 -8.11
N PRO A 106 8.44 2.07 -8.93
CA PRO A 106 9.68 2.25 -9.66
C PRO A 106 9.51 3.51 -10.50
N GLU A 107 10.33 4.53 -10.23
CA GLU A 107 10.72 5.45 -11.28
C GLU A 107 11.11 4.56 -12.45
N THR A 108 10.52 4.79 -13.61
CA THR A 108 10.84 4.07 -14.84
C THR A 108 12.30 4.29 -15.18
N THR A 109 13.18 3.57 -14.49
CA THR A 109 14.52 3.27 -14.95
C THR A 109 14.33 1.99 -15.76
N PRO A 110 14.48 2.05 -17.10
CA PRO A 110 14.38 0.87 -17.95
C PRO A 110 15.61 -0.03 -17.72
N GLU A 111 15.76 -0.62 -16.53
CA GLU A 111 16.88 -1.52 -16.24
C GLU A 111 16.56 -2.49 -15.10
N ALA A 112 15.68 -3.46 -15.38
CA ALA A 112 15.75 -4.79 -14.76
C ALA A 112 15.12 -5.84 -15.68
N THR A 113 15.33 -5.67 -16.98
CA THR A 113 15.28 -6.80 -17.92
C THR A 113 16.70 -7.37 -17.97
N LYS A 114 16.84 -8.63 -17.54
CA LYS A 114 18.02 -9.52 -17.64
C LYS A 114 19.02 -9.49 -16.48
N GLU A 115 18.75 -10.29 -15.45
CA GLU A 115 19.78 -11.21 -14.96
C GLU A 115 19.16 -12.56 -14.57
N GLN A 116 18.69 -13.29 -15.59
CA GLN A 116 18.63 -14.74 -15.51
C GLN A 116 19.44 -15.27 -16.70
N LYS A 117 20.74 -15.45 -16.48
CA LYS A 117 21.57 -16.28 -17.33
C LYS A 117 21.39 -17.74 -16.85
N PRO A 118 20.83 -18.67 -17.64
CA PRO A 118 20.95 -20.08 -17.34
C PRO A 118 22.40 -20.53 -17.57
N PRO A 119 22.82 -21.63 -16.93
CA PRO A 119 24.21 -22.06 -16.87
C PRO A 119 24.65 -22.59 -18.22
N ASP A 120 25.85 -22.23 -18.68
CA ASP A 120 26.46 -22.94 -19.80
C ASP A 120 27.83 -23.49 -19.38
N SER A 121 27.83 -24.81 -19.26
CA SER A 121 29.00 -25.66 -19.17
C SER A 121 29.83 -25.56 -20.44
N SER A 122 31.15 -25.38 -20.32
CA SER A 122 32.17 -25.82 -21.29
C SER A 122 33.52 -25.71 -20.57
N LYS A 123 34.08 -26.83 -20.09
CA LYS A 123 34.91 -27.85 -20.76
C LYS A 123 36.40 -27.55 -20.63
#